data_AF-A0A6G1LFN3-F1
#
_entry.id   AF-A0A6G1LFN3-F1
#
_cell.length_a   1.000
_cell.length_b   1.000
_cell.length_c   1.000
_cell.angle_alpha   90.00
_cell.angle_beta   90.00
_cell.angle_gamma   90.00
#
_symmetry.space_group_name_H-M   'P 1'
#
loop_
_entity.id
_entity.type
_entity.pdbx_description
1 polymer ?
#
loop_
_entity_poly.entity_id
_entity_poly.type
_entity_poly.pdbx_seq_one_letter_code
_entity_poly.pdbx_strand_id
1 'polypeptide(L)'
;LDTKQKQAAPEPLRTADYASWTSLMMSLGCMEHELGNPSTYEAITRELVESGPNDTKNMPALQSLSWLFEDTGRYAEAEAAAREVLLWMEQHPLLGRDSPQALGCMRLLAKSRWKQKRYAEADDWHSQCQLAIARMREGKFAKYCDEE
;
A
#
# COMPACT_ATOMS: atom_id res chain seq x y z
N LEU A 1 43.51 -10.33 33.93
CA LEU A 1 42.93 -11.19 32.89
C LEU A 1 41.62 -10.54 32.48
N ASP A 2 41.69 -9.82 31.36
CA ASP A 2 40.72 -8.85 30.86
C ASP A 2 39.62 -9.58 30.07
N THR A 3 38.49 -9.88 30.70
CA THR A 3 37.30 -10.44 30.05
C THR A 3 36.49 -9.33 29.39
N LYS A 4 37.03 -8.78 28.29
CA LYS A 4 36.20 -8.04 27.33
C LYS A 4 35.25 -9.03 26.68
N GLN A 5 34.03 -9.12 27.21
CA GLN A 5 32.89 -9.66 26.48
C GLN A 5 32.80 -8.89 25.15
N LYS A 6 33.14 -9.56 24.05
CA LYS A 6 32.77 -9.10 22.72
C LYS A 6 31.24 -9.08 22.68
N GLN A 7 30.63 -7.91 22.90
CA GLN A 7 29.23 -7.70 22.58
C GLN A 7 29.05 -8.11 21.13
N ALA A 8 28.22 -9.13 20.89
CA ALA A 8 27.78 -9.46 19.54
C ALA A 8 27.19 -8.19 18.92
N ALA A 9 27.46 -7.95 17.63
CA ALA A 9 26.85 -6.84 16.92
C ALA A 9 25.32 -6.90 17.15
N PRO A 10 24.68 -5.77 17.46
CA PRO A 10 23.24 -5.75 17.68
C PRO A 10 22.56 -6.34 16.46
N GLU A 11 21.57 -7.18 16.71
CA GLU A 11 20.76 -7.78 15.67
C GLU A 11 20.16 -6.68 14.77
N PRO A 12 20.11 -6.87 13.43
CA PRO A 12 19.52 -5.88 12.54
C PRO A 12 18.07 -5.55 12.95
N LEU A 13 17.69 -4.26 12.88
CA LEU A 13 16.34 -3.82 13.27
C LEU A 13 15.24 -4.60 12.52
N ARG A 14 15.48 -4.99 11.27
CA ARG A 14 14.55 -5.79 10.47
C ARG A 14 14.16 -7.11 11.14
N THR A 15 15.09 -7.80 11.79
CA THR A 15 14.83 -9.09 12.44
C THR A 15 14.44 -8.92 13.90
N ALA A 16 15.03 -7.94 14.59
CA ALA A 16 14.74 -7.65 16.00
C ALA A 16 13.36 -6.99 16.21
N ASP A 17 12.94 -6.09 15.32
CA ASP A 17 11.65 -5.38 15.36
C ASP A 17 11.20 -4.98 13.94
N TYR A 18 10.54 -5.93 13.28
CA TYR A 18 10.01 -5.74 11.93
C TYR A 18 9.03 -4.56 11.82
N ALA A 19 8.21 -4.33 12.85
CA ALA A 19 7.20 -3.27 12.84
C ALA A 19 7.85 -1.89 12.87
N SER A 20 8.83 -1.68 13.76
CA SER A 20 9.59 -0.44 13.79
C SER A 20 10.42 -0.24 12.52
N TRP A 21 11.04 -1.30 12.01
CA TRP A 21 11.81 -1.25 10.76
C TRP A 21 10.94 -0.85 9.57
N THR A 22 9.77 -1.49 9.38
CA THR A 22 8.86 -1.14 8.27
C THR A 22 8.36 0.29 8.38
N SER A 23 7.96 0.75 9.57
CA SER A 23 7.54 2.14 9.79
C SER A 23 8.64 3.14 9.45
N LEU A 24 9.89 2.83 9.84
CA LEU A 24 11.05 3.68 9.54
C LEU A 24 11.30 3.75 8.03
N MET A 25 11.34 2.60 7.35
CA MET A 25 11.60 2.54 5.91
C MET A 25 10.47 3.21 5.10
N MET A 26 9.22 3.05 5.51
CA MET A 26 8.08 3.76 4.91
C MET A 26 8.22 5.28 5.08
N SER A 27 8.59 5.74 6.28
CA SER A 27 8.81 7.17 6.55
C SER A 27 9.95 7.74 5.70
N LEU A 28 11.07 7.01 5.60
CA LEU A 28 12.19 7.37 4.72
C LEU A 28 11.74 7.45 3.26
N GLY A 29 10.96 6.47 2.81
CA GLY A 29 10.40 6.45 1.47
C GLY A 29 9.54 7.68 1.17
N CYS A 30 8.60 8.01 2.05
CA CYS A 30 7.76 9.21 1.92
C CYS A 30 8.59 10.50 1.85
N MET A 31 9.61 10.63 2.70
CA MET A 31 10.51 11.80 2.67
C MET A 31 11.27 11.90 1.35
N GLU A 32 11.82 10.81 0.83
CA GLU A 32 12.53 10.80 -0.46
C GLU A 32 11.59 11.16 -1.63
N HIS A 33 10.33 10.71 -1.57
CA HIS A 33 9.33 11.12 -2.55
C HIS A 33 9.07 12.63 -2.53
N GLU A 34 8.87 13.22 -1.34
CA GLU A 34 8.69 14.67 -1.19
C GLU A 34 9.92 15.49 -1.62
N LEU A 35 11.12 14.94 -1.43
CA LEU A 35 12.37 15.55 -1.87
C LEU A 35 12.61 15.44 -3.39
N GLY A 36 11.70 14.81 -4.14
CA GLY A 36 11.80 14.66 -5.59
C GLY A 36 12.71 13.52 -6.03
N ASN A 37 12.92 12.52 -5.17
CA ASN A 37 13.71 11.31 -5.45
C ASN A 37 12.81 10.06 -5.56
N PRO A 38 11.90 9.99 -6.56
CA PRO A 38 10.96 8.88 -6.69
C PRO A 38 11.64 7.52 -6.95
N SER A 39 12.85 7.50 -7.50
CA SER A 39 13.63 6.28 -7.70
C SER A 39 14.11 5.64 -6.40
N THR A 40 14.56 6.46 -5.44
CA THR A 40 14.94 6.00 -4.10
C THR A 40 13.72 5.48 -3.35
N TYR A 41 12.60 6.22 -3.43
CA TYR A 41 11.34 5.78 -2.86
C TYR A 41 10.86 4.44 -3.44
N GLU A 42 10.93 4.27 -4.77
CA GLU A 42 10.58 3.01 -5.42
C GLU A 42 11.46 1.87 -4.92
N ALA A 43 12.77 2.08 -4.86
CA ALA A 43 13.73 1.04 -4.42
C ALA A 43 13.45 0.59 -2.98
N ILE A 44 13.29 1.54 -2.06
CA ILE A 44 12.93 1.26 -0.66
C ILE A 44 11.62 0.48 -0.58
N THR A 45 10.61 0.92 -1.32
CA THR A 45 9.28 0.34 -1.22
C THR A 45 9.22 -1.06 -1.86
N ARG A 46 9.99 -1.31 -2.93
CA ARG A 46 10.16 -2.66 -3.51
C ARG A 46 10.81 -3.62 -2.52
N GLU A 47 11.84 -3.20 -1.82
CA GLU A 47 12.44 -4.02 -0.76
C GLU A 47 11.39 -4.33 0.33
N LEU A 48 10.60 -3.33 0.72
CA LEU A 48 9.54 -3.54 1.70
C LEU A 48 8.50 -4.56 1.24
N VAL A 49 8.08 -4.52 -0.04
CA VAL A 49 7.16 -5.53 -0.60
C VAL A 49 7.69 -6.94 -0.42
N GLU A 50 8.96 -7.20 -0.70
CA GLU A 50 9.57 -8.53 -0.58
C GLU A 50 9.93 -8.92 0.86
N SER A 51 9.81 -7.98 1.81
CA SER A 51 10.24 -8.19 3.19
C SER A 51 9.16 -8.69 4.14
N GLY A 52 7.96 -9.03 3.65
CA GLY A 52 6.82 -9.36 4.51
C GLY A 52 7.08 -10.59 5.41
N PRO A 53 6.39 -10.70 6.55
CA PRO A 53 6.57 -11.82 7.48
C PRO A 53 6.25 -13.17 6.81
N ASN A 54 6.96 -14.25 7.21
CA ASN A 54 6.71 -15.61 6.71
C ASN A 54 6.77 -15.73 5.18
N ASP A 55 7.71 -15.04 4.53
CA ASP A 55 7.90 -15.02 3.08
C ASP A 55 6.65 -14.55 2.30
N THR A 56 5.83 -13.70 2.93
CA THR A 56 4.68 -13.07 2.28
C THR A 56 5.04 -11.67 1.78
N LYS A 57 4.22 -11.10 0.90
CA LYS A 57 4.38 -9.71 0.49
C LYS A 57 3.87 -8.74 1.54
N ASN A 58 4.57 -7.63 1.73
CA ASN A 58 4.07 -6.49 2.50
C ASN A 58 3.04 -5.71 1.65
N MET A 59 1.76 -6.02 1.86
CA MET A 59 0.66 -5.45 1.07
C MET A 59 0.49 -3.93 1.23
N PRO A 60 0.67 -3.33 2.42
CA PRO A 60 0.75 -1.87 2.56
C PRO A 60 1.85 -1.24 1.69
N ALA A 61 3.05 -1.83 1.62
CA ALA A 61 4.11 -1.33 0.75
C ALA A 61 3.74 -1.45 -0.74
N LEU A 62 3.05 -2.53 -1.12
CA LEU A 62 2.56 -2.70 -2.50
C LEU A 62 1.50 -1.65 -2.86
N GLN A 63 0.65 -1.28 -1.90
CA GLN A 63 -0.30 -0.17 -2.06
C GLN A 63 0.42 1.14 -2.33
N SER A 64 1.47 1.43 -1.56
CA SER A 64 2.31 2.62 -1.79
C SER A 64 2.99 2.63 -3.15
N LEU A 65 3.52 1.49 -3.62
CA LEU A 65 4.04 1.39 -4.99
C LEU A 65 2.97 1.66 -6.04
N SER A 66 1.73 1.23 -5.82
CA SER A 66 0.64 1.49 -6.76
C SER A 66 0.39 2.99 -6.95
N TRP A 67 0.43 3.79 -5.87
CA TRP A 67 0.33 5.25 -5.95
C TRP A 67 1.52 5.86 -6.68
N LEU A 68 2.74 5.45 -6.34
CA LEU A 68 3.95 5.92 -7.02
C LEU A 68 3.91 5.66 -8.53
N PHE A 69 3.44 4.47 -8.94
CA PHE A 69 3.29 4.14 -10.36
C PHE A 69 2.23 5.03 -11.03
N GLU A 70 1.15 5.38 -10.34
CA GLU A 70 0.16 6.31 -10.89
C GLU A 70 0.74 7.72 -11.06
N ASP A 71 1.43 8.25 -10.04
CA ASP A 71 2.04 9.58 -10.05
C ASP A 71 3.15 9.71 -11.11
N THR A 72 3.85 8.61 -11.40
CA THR A 72 4.89 8.55 -12.45
C THR A 72 4.35 8.17 -13.83
N GLY A 73 3.03 8.03 -13.99
CA GLY A 73 2.37 7.74 -15.26
C GLY A 73 2.47 6.27 -15.73
N ARG A 74 2.96 5.37 -14.88
CA ARG A 74 3.05 3.91 -15.09
C ARG A 74 1.73 3.24 -14.75
N TYR A 75 0.68 3.65 -15.45
CA TYR A 75 -0.72 3.30 -15.16
C TYR A 75 -1.01 1.79 -15.15
N ALA A 76 -0.39 1.01 -16.05
CA ALA A 76 -0.59 -0.44 -16.08
C ALA A 76 -0.02 -1.15 -14.85
N GLU A 77 1.12 -0.69 -14.34
CA GLU A 77 1.74 -1.25 -13.13
C GLU A 77 0.99 -0.82 -11.87
N ALA A 78 0.52 0.42 -11.84
CA ALA A 78 -0.36 0.93 -10.79
C ALA A 78 -1.62 0.06 -10.65
N GLU A 79 -2.24 -0.31 -11.77
CA GLU A 79 -3.43 -1.16 -11.79
C GLU A 79 -3.16 -2.59 -11.36
N ALA A 80 -2.04 -3.17 -11.76
CA ALA A 80 -1.66 -4.52 -11.35
C ALA A 80 -1.47 -4.58 -9.83
N ALA A 81 -0.70 -3.64 -9.27
CA ALA A 81 -0.47 -3.55 -7.84
C ALA A 81 -1.77 -3.27 -7.06
N ALA A 82 -2.60 -2.33 -7.51
CA ALA A 82 -3.86 -2.01 -6.85
C ALA A 82 -4.86 -3.17 -6.85
N ARG A 83 -4.91 -3.98 -7.93
CA ARG A 83 -5.75 -5.20 -7.97
C ARG A 83 -5.26 -6.26 -6.99
N GLU A 84 -3.96 -6.48 -6.91
CA GLU A 84 -3.38 -7.45 -5.98
C GLU A 84 -3.69 -7.05 -4.52
N VAL A 85 -3.51 -5.76 -4.18
CA VAL A 85 -3.86 -5.23 -2.87
C VAL A 85 -5.35 -5.35 -2.56
N LEU A 86 -6.22 -5.03 -3.52
CA LEU A 86 -7.67 -5.12 -3.35
C LEU A 86 -8.11 -6.57 -3.07
N LEU A 87 -7.59 -7.55 -3.80
CA LEU A 87 -7.87 -8.97 -3.58
C LEU A 87 -7.44 -9.43 -2.17
N TRP A 88 -6.28 -8.96 -1.69
CA TRP A 88 -5.84 -9.24 -0.34
C TRP A 88 -6.76 -8.60 0.71
N MET A 89 -7.19 -7.35 0.50
CA MET A 89 -8.11 -6.66 1.42
C MET A 89 -9.46 -7.35 1.51
N GLU A 90 -9.98 -7.87 0.39
CA GLU A 90 -11.22 -8.64 0.34
C GLU A 90 -11.19 -9.90 1.22
N GLN A 91 -10.04 -10.58 1.26
CA GLN A 91 -9.83 -11.78 2.06
C GLN A 91 -9.46 -11.46 3.52
N HIS A 92 -9.08 -10.21 3.80
CA HIS A 92 -8.64 -9.81 5.12
C HIS A 92 -9.83 -9.65 6.10
N PRO A 93 -9.85 -10.36 7.25
CA PRO A 93 -11.02 -10.44 8.12
C PRO A 93 -11.45 -9.08 8.70
N LEU A 94 -10.49 -8.18 8.91
CA LEU A 94 -10.74 -6.86 9.48
C LEU A 94 -11.01 -5.77 8.44
N LEU A 95 -10.47 -5.89 7.23
CA LEU A 95 -10.58 -4.86 6.20
C LEU A 95 -11.81 -5.15 5.36
N GLY A 96 -11.75 -6.19 4.51
CA GLY A 96 -12.82 -6.49 3.57
C GLY A 96 -12.92 -5.44 2.45
N ARG A 97 -13.83 -5.72 1.52
CA ARG A 97 -14.02 -4.94 0.28
C ARG A 97 -14.53 -3.52 0.49
N ASP A 98 -15.29 -3.30 1.56
CA ASP A 98 -15.97 -2.03 1.83
C ASP A 98 -15.16 -1.14 2.80
N SER A 99 -13.87 -1.44 3.00
CA SER A 99 -12.98 -0.64 3.84
C SER A 99 -12.49 0.63 3.13
N PRO A 100 -12.15 1.70 3.87
CA PRO A 100 -11.53 2.90 3.30
C PRO A 100 -10.26 2.58 2.48
N GLN A 101 -9.46 1.61 2.94
CA GLN A 101 -8.25 1.20 2.24
C GLN A 101 -8.57 0.54 0.89
N ALA A 102 -9.61 -0.30 0.83
CA ALA A 102 -10.08 -0.91 -0.41
C ALA A 102 -10.65 0.14 -1.37
N LEU A 103 -11.38 1.14 -0.86
CA LEU A 103 -11.85 2.29 -1.64
C LEU A 103 -10.68 3.05 -2.29
N GLY A 104 -9.58 3.25 -1.56
CA GLY A 104 -8.36 3.84 -2.11
C GLY A 104 -7.83 3.09 -3.33
N CYS A 105 -7.80 1.76 -3.30
CA CYS A 105 -7.41 0.93 -4.44
C CYS A 105 -8.41 1.00 -5.61
N MET A 106 -9.72 0.98 -5.33
CA MET A 106 -10.75 1.10 -6.38
C MET A 106 -10.69 2.46 -7.08
N ARG A 107 -10.49 3.55 -6.34
CA ARG A 107 -10.31 4.91 -6.90
C ARG A 107 -9.08 4.98 -7.79
N LEU A 108 -7.97 4.37 -7.38
CA LEU A 108 -6.77 4.28 -8.19
C LEU A 108 -7.04 3.53 -9.51
N LEU A 109 -7.76 2.41 -9.46
CA LEU A 109 -8.13 1.66 -10.65
C LEU A 109 -9.00 2.49 -11.60
N ALA A 110 -9.99 3.22 -11.08
CA ALA A 110 -10.80 4.15 -11.88
C ALA A 110 -9.93 5.25 -12.53
N LYS A 111 -9.09 5.93 -11.72
CA LYS A 111 -8.20 7.01 -12.16
C LYS A 111 -7.23 6.53 -13.24
N SER A 112 -6.57 5.41 -13.02
CA SER A 112 -5.57 4.85 -13.93
C SER A 112 -6.19 4.40 -15.26
N ARG A 113 -7.37 3.76 -15.23
CA ARG A 113 -8.11 3.38 -16.45
C ARG A 113 -8.57 4.61 -17.22
N TRP A 114 -9.00 5.66 -16.53
CA TRP A 114 -9.37 6.93 -17.14
C TRP A 114 -8.17 7.58 -17.86
N LYS A 115 -7.00 7.62 -17.22
CA LYS A 115 -5.76 8.14 -17.83
C LYS A 115 -5.34 7.37 -19.08
N GLN A 116 -5.66 6.08 -19.13
CA GLN A 116 -5.46 5.21 -20.30
C GLN A 116 -6.61 5.31 -21.34
N LYS A 117 -7.57 6.23 -21.18
CA LYS A 117 -8.76 6.42 -22.04
C LYS A 117 -9.71 5.23 -22.08
N ARG A 118 -9.66 4.36 -21.07
CA ARG A 118 -10.54 3.19 -20.91
C ARG A 118 -11.76 3.56 -20.08
N TYR A 119 -12.54 4.50 -20.59
CA TYR A 119 -13.58 5.19 -19.84
C TYR A 119 -14.67 4.25 -19.30
N ALA A 120 -15.15 3.31 -20.11
CA ALA A 120 -16.15 2.34 -19.66
C ALA A 120 -15.69 1.49 -18.46
N GLU A 121 -14.41 1.11 -18.42
CA GLU A 121 -13.85 0.37 -17.28
C GLU A 121 -13.61 1.27 -16.07
N ALA A 122 -13.29 2.55 -16.28
CA ALA A 122 -13.18 3.52 -15.21
C ALA A 122 -14.54 3.78 -14.54
N ASP A 123 -15.61 3.87 -15.34
CA ASP A 123 -16.98 4.07 -14.87
C ASP A 123 -17.50 2.85 -14.08
N ASP A 124 -17.12 1.63 -14.48
CA ASP A 124 -17.40 0.43 -13.71
C ASP A 124 -16.75 0.51 -12.32
N TRP A 125 -15.46 0.84 -12.23
CA TRP A 125 -14.78 1.03 -10.95
C TRP A 125 -15.36 2.18 -10.12
N HIS A 126 -15.79 3.27 -10.76
CA HIS A 126 -16.46 4.37 -10.08
C HIS A 126 -17.78 3.91 -9.44
N SER A 127 -18.58 3.14 -10.17
CA SER A 127 -19.83 2.54 -9.68
C SER A 127 -19.56 1.59 -8.51
N GLN A 128 -18.49 0.81 -8.58
CA GLN A 128 -18.06 -0.06 -7.48
C GLN A 128 -17.63 0.72 -6.23
N CYS A 129 -16.94 1.87 -6.40
CA CYS A 129 -16.62 2.77 -5.27
C CYS A 129 -17.89 3.28 -4.58
N GLN A 130 -18.88 3.73 -5.36
CA GLN A 130 -20.15 4.23 -4.82
C GLN A 130 -20.91 3.14 -4.04
N LEU A 131 -20.93 1.92 -4.57
CA LEU A 131 -21.53 0.77 -3.88
C LEU A 131 -20.81 0.42 -2.58
N ALA A 132 -19.48 0.43 -2.59
CA ALA A 132 -18.68 0.19 -1.39
C ALA A 132 -18.91 1.29 -0.34
N ILE A 133 -18.98 2.57 -0.72
CA ILE A 133 -19.31 3.67 0.19
C ILE A 133 -20.71 3.49 0.80
N ALA A 134 -21.71 3.09 -0.02
CA ALA A 134 -23.06 2.82 0.48
C ALA A 134 -23.07 1.70 1.53
N ARG A 135 -22.37 0.59 1.27
CA ARG A 135 -22.22 -0.52 2.24
C ARG A 135 -21.44 -0.12 3.48
N MET A 136 -20.43 0.73 3.30
CA MET A 136 -19.61 1.27 4.38
C MET A 136 -20.47 2.04 5.39
N ARG A 137 -21.44 2.83 4.92
CA ARG A 137 -22.39 3.62 5.74
C ARG A 137 -23.28 2.74 6.62
N GLU A 138 -23.57 1.53 6.18
CA GLU A 138 -24.42 0.57 6.87
C GLU A 138 -23.63 -0.40 7.78
N GLY A 139 -22.29 -0.37 7.69
CA GLY A 139 -21.41 -1.37 8.31
C GLY A 139 -20.49 -0.83 9.41
N LYS A 140 -19.50 -1.66 9.78
CA LYS A 140 -18.48 -1.37 10.81
C LYS A 140 -17.60 -0.14 10.51
N PHE A 141 -17.68 0.40 9.30
CA PHE A 141 -16.89 1.51 8.81
C PHE A 141 -17.69 2.81 8.66
N ALA A 142 -18.94 2.86 9.12
CA ALA A 142 -19.83 4.02 8.95
C ALA A 142 -19.19 5.35 9.40
N LYS A 143 -18.37 5.32 10.45
CA LYS A 143 -17.66 6.50 10.97
C LYS A 143 -16.62 7.10 10.02
N TYR A 144 -16.20 6.36 9.00
CA TYR A 144 -15.23 6.81 7.99
C TYR A 144 -15.92 7.31 6.71
N CYS A 145 -17.25 7.22 6.60
CA CYS A 145 -17.98 7.58 5.38
C CYS A 145 -18.06 9.07 5.10
N ASP A 146 -17.87 9.92 6.10
CA ASP A 146 -17.93 11.37 5.93
C ASP A 146 -16.62 11.94 5.32
N GLU A 147 -15.55 11.14 5.33
CA GLU A 147 -14.24 11.47 4.74
C GLU A 147 -14.10 10.97 3.28
N GLU A 148 -15.10 10.25 2.77
CA GLU A 148 -15.04 9.44 1.54
C GLU A 148 -16.05 9.87 0.47
#